data_AF-A7E1X4-F1
#
_entry.id   AF-A7E1X4-F1
#
_cell.length_a   1.000
_cell.length_b   1.000
_cell.length_c   1.000
_cell.angle_alpha   90.00
_cell.angle_beta   90.00
_cell.angle_gamma   90.00
#
_symmetry.space_group_name_H-M   'P 1'
#
loop_
_entity.id
_entity.type
_entity.pdbx_description
1 polymer ?
#
loop_
_entity_poly.entity_id
_entity_poly.type
_entity_poly.pdbx_seq_one_letter_code
_entity_poly.pdbx_strand_id
1 'polypeptide(L)' 'HESAIEQDILVKGTILKYSGSIATLERLQSFRPLPEPLTVQLLTPWL' A
#
# COMPACT_ATOMS: atom_id res chain seq x y z
N HIS A 1 -7.65 6.85 19.95
CA HIS A 1 -8.11 6.19 18.71
C HIS A 1 -7.21 6.66 17.59
N GLU A 2 -6.40 5.79 17.03
CA GLU A 2 -5.51 6.15 15.94
C GLU A 2 -6.23 5.89 14.62
N SER A 3 -6.31 6.90 13.77
CA SER A 3 -6.94 6.78 12.45
C SER A 3 -5.87 6.45 11.42
N ALA A 4 -6.00 5.30 10.76
CA ALA A 4 -5.19 4.96 9.61
C ALA A 4 -5.77 5.63 8.35
N ILE A 5 -4.89 6.06 7.44
CA ILE A 5 -5.26 6.44 6.08
C ILE A 5 -5.57 5.15 5.32
N GLU A 6 -6.67 5.13 4.59
CA GLU A 6 -6.98 4.09 3.61
C GLU A 6 -7.02 4.69 2.22
N GLN A 7 -6.37 4.02 1.27
CA GLN A 7 -6.34 4.45 -0.12
C GLN A 7 -6.44 3.26 -1.07
N ASP A 8 -7.25 3.42 -2.11
CA ASP A 8 -7.30 2.48 -3.22
C ASP A 8 -6.32 2.94 -4.33
N ILE A 9 -5.45 2.03 -4.75
CA ILE A 9 -4.47 2.23 -5.81
C ILE A 9 -4.89 1.38 -7.02
N LEU A 10 -5.12 1.99 -8.17
CA LEU A 10 -5.48 1.29 -9.39
C LEU A 10 -4.24 0.80 -10.14
N VAL A 11 -4.09 -0.51 -10.26
CA VAL A 11 -3.01 -1.19 -10.99
C VAL A 11 -3.62 -1.96 -12.16
N LYS A 12 -3.60 -1.36 -13.35
CA LYS A 12 -4.12 -1.95 -14.60
C LYS A 12 -5.50 -2.62 -14.44
N GLY A 13 -6.43 -1.95 -13.78
CA GLY A 13 -7.79 -2.44 -13.55
C GLY A 13 -7.98 -3.31 -12.30
N THR A 14 -6.91 -3.64 -11.58
CA THR A 14 -6.98 -4.28 -10.25
C THR A 14 -6.80 -3.23 -9.15
N ILE A 15 -7.58 -3.33 -8.08
CA ILE A 15 -7.45 -2.45 -6.91
C ILE A 15 -6.48 -3.08 -5.92
N LEU A 16 -5.46 -2.32 -5.55
CA LEU A 16 -4.56 -2.58 -4.44
C LEU A 16 -4.92 -1.63 -3.30
N LYS A 17 -5.26 -2.14 -2.11
CA LYS A 17 -5.52 -1.30 -0.95
C LYS A 17 -4.23 -0.97 -0.23
N TYR A 18 -4.01 0.31 0.05
CA TYR A 18 -3.02 0.81 1.00
C TYR A 18 -3.72 1.20 2.29
N SER A 19 -3.13 0.82 3.43
CA SER A 19 -3.53 1.34 4.73
C SER A 19 -2.30 1.63 5.59
N GLY A 20 -2.21 2.80 6.21
CA GLY A 20 -1.09 3.16 7.08
C GLY A 20 -1.40 4.31 8.04
N SER A 21 -0.67 4.40 9.15
CA SER A 21 -0.65 5.57 10.05
C SER A 21 0.77 6.08 10.24
N ILE A 22 0.91 7.32 10.70
CA ILE A 22 2.21 7.99 10.93
C ILE A 22 3.06 7.29 12.00
N ALA A 23 2.48 6.45 12.88
CA ALA A 23 3.21 5.79 13.97
C ALA A 23 3.23 4.25 13.88
N THR A 24 2.65 3.63 12.86
CA THR A 24 2.45 2.17 12.79
C THR A 24 2.80 1.57 11.43
N LEU A 25 2.58 0.25 11.31
CA LEU A 25 2.80 -0.58 10.13
C LEU A 25 2.02 -0.08 8.90
N GLU A 26 2.70 0.08 7.76
CA GLU A 26 2.08 0.26 6.46
C GLU A 26 1.73 -1.09 5.81
N ARG A 27 0.56 -1.19 5.17
CA ARG A 27 0.07 -2.41 4.53
C ARG A 27 -0.37 -2.15 3.10
N LEU A 28 0.08 -3.03 2.20
CA LEU A 28 -0.45 -3.19 0.84
C LEU A 28 -1.18 -4.52 0.74
N GLN A 29 -2.40 -4.52 0.20
CA GLN A 29 -3.23 -5.72 0.06
C GLN A 29 -3.94 -5.77 -1.29
N SER A 30 -3.71 -6.85 -2.04
CA SER A 30 -4.53 -7.19 -3.20
C SER A 30 -5.57 -8.26 -2.82
N PHE A 31 -6.77 -8.14 -3.38
CA PHE A 31 -7.84 -9.15 -3.24
C PHE A 31 -8.02 -10.01 -4.49
N ARG A 32 -7.29 -9.67 -5.55
CA ARG A 32 -7.23 -10.39 -6.81
C ARG A 32 -5.75 -10.55 -7.21
N PRO A 33 -5.42 -11.56 -8.04
CA PRO A 33 -4.08 -11.66 -8.62
C PRO A 33 -3.70 -10.36 -9.30
N LEU A 34 -2.47 -9.90 -9.06
CA LEU A 34 -1.99 -8.71 -9.74
C LEU A 34 -1.74 -9.05 -11.22
N PRO A 35 -2.10 -8.15 -12.15
CA PRO A 35 -1.90 -8.38 -13.57
C PRO A 35 -0.42 -8.33 -13.96
N GLU A 36 0.44 -7.81 -13.08
CA GLU A 36 1.89 -7.77 -13.23
C GLU A 36 2.58 -7.80 -11.85
N PRO A 37 3.88 -8.15 -11.79
CA PRO A 37 4.65 -8.06 -10.56
C PRO A 37 4.65 -6.63 -10.00
N LEU A 38 4.43 -6.50 -8.69
CA LEU A 38 4.54 -5.23 -7.99
C LEU A 38 5.96 -5.06 -7.46
N THR A 39 6.61 -3.97 -7.83
CA THR A 39 7.87 -3.55 -7.21
C THR A 39 7.55 -2.65 -6.02
N VAL A 40 8.02 -3.02 -4.84
CA VAL A 40 7.89 -2.22 -3.61
C VAL A 40 9.28 -1.68 -3.25
N GLN A 41 9.38 -0.37 -3.05
CA GLN A 41 10.60 0.31 -2.64
C GLN A 41 10.36 0.95 -1.28
N LEU A 42 11.26 0.70 -0.33
CA LEU A 42 11.26 1.36 0.96
C LEU A 42 12.16 2.59 0.87
N LEU A 43 11.59 3.77 1.12
CA LEU A 43 12.36 5.01 1.23
C LEU A 43 12.54 5.34 2.71
N THR A 44 13.78 5.38 3.17
CA THR A 44 14.12 5.81 4.52
C THR A 44 14.69 7.23 4.43
N PRO A 45 14.14 8.22 5.14
CA PRO A 45 14.56 9.63 5.00
C PRO A 45 16.00 9.93 5.45
N TRP A 46 16.72 8.95 6.00
CA TRP A 46 18.14 9.06 6.33
C TRP A 46 18.93 7.83 5.82
N LEU A 47 18.83 7.61 4.51
CA LEU A 47 19.87 7.05 3.64
C LEU A 47 20.03 7.97 2.43
#